data_AF-A0A223VSG6-F1
#
_entry.id   AF-A0A223VSG6-F1
#
_cell.length_a   1.000
_cell.length_b   1.000
_cell.length_c   1.000
_cell.angle_alpha   90.00
_cell.angle_beta   90.00
_cell.angle_gamma   90.00
#
_symmetry.space_group_name_H-M   'P 1'
#
loop_
_entity.id
_entity.type
_entity.pdbx_description
1 polymer ?
#
loop_
_entity_poly.entity_id
_entity_poly.type
_entity_poly.pdbx_seq_one_letter_code
_entity_poly.pdbx_strand_id
1 'polypeptide(L)'
;YYNPDIGRYLTPDPVKLAGGIHAYQYVPNPTGWVDPLGLSSCPSEDGCKQGAISQRSSSSVNDGEPALPQLTRTKRQARIDELAESNIHRRLSELETSIPGAHFLEKHGAQTSLESQFERITTARNPTTGEIETFDRGRRAGTPRPPSAATHFLSHRDQFNAIERAILIFKLNGRAQTPRPMDMKKVIGEGYKRDGLEYGKQTKAVVHLDRNGKPITAYTEFDR
;
A
#
# COMPACT_ATOMS: atom_id res chain seq x y z
N TYR A 1 26.74 -5.82 -7.18
CA TYR A 1 25.69 -6.29 -8.12
C TYR A 1 24.35 -5.63 -7.77
N TYR A 2 23.53 -5.26 -8.77
CA TYR A 2 22.27 -4.48 -8.62
C TYR A 2 21.06 -5.28 -9.12
N ASN A 3 19.90 -5.14 -8.46
CA ASN A 3 18.62 -5.73 -8.85
C ASN A 3 17.65 -4.63 -9.35
N PRO A 4 17.33 -4.60 -10.66
CA PRO A 4 16.47 -3.58 -11.25
C PRO A 4 15.00 -3.71 -10.83
N ASP A 5 14.50 -4.90 -10.50
CA ASP A 5 13.09 -5.13 -10.17
C ASP A 5 12.70 -4.51 -8.82
N ILE A 6 13.68 -4.33 -7.93
CA ILE A 6 13.49 -3.76 -6.58
C ILE A 6 14.25 -2.44 -6.36
N GLY A 7 15.06 -2.01 -7.32
CA GLY A 7 15.81 -0.75 -7.26
C GLY A 7 16.92 -0.73 -6.20
N ARG A 8 17.61 -1.84 -5.95
CA ARG A 8 18.58 -1.99 -4.84
C ARG A 8 19.80 -2.82 -5.19
N TYR A 9 20.88 -2.65 -4.43
CA TYR A 9 22.04 -3.56 -4.49
C TYR A 9 21.71 -4.93 -3.89
N LEU A 10 22.35 -5.97 -4.42
CA LEU A 10 22.23 -7.36 -3.96
C LEU A 10 23.18 -7.69 -2.80
N THR A 11 24.22 -6.88 -2.63
CA THR A 11 25.25 -7.02 -1.60
C THR A 11 25.31 -5.73 -0.79
N PRO A 12 25.60 -5.81 0.53
CA PRO A 12 25.82 -4.62 1.34
C PRO A 12 26.93 -3.74 0.75
N ASP A 13 26.78 -2.42 0.88
CA ASP A 13 27.78 -1.45 0.44
C ASP A 13 29.14 -1.74 1.13
N PRO A 14 30.22 -1.98 0.37
CA PRO A 14 31.55 -2.22 0.92
C PRO A 14 32.07 -1.09 1.81
N VAL A 15 31.61 0.15 1.60
CA VAL A 15 31.99 1.32 2.42
C VAL A 15 31.18 1.45 3.72
N LYS A 16 30.28 0.48 3.98
CA LYS A 16 29.49 0.35 5.22
C LYS A 16 28.71 1.64 5.51
N LEU A 17 28.76 2.11 6.76
CA LEU A 17 28.03 3.31 7.22
C LEU A 17 28.49 4.60 6.53
N ALA A 18 29.65 4.60 5.87
CA ALA A 18 30.13 5.76 5.13
C ALA A 18 29.28 6.03 3.86
N GLY A 19 28.60 5.01 3.34
CA GLY A 19 27.63 5.11 2.23
C GLY A 19 26.21 5.48 2.67
N GLY A 20 26.02 5.77 3.97
CA GLY A 20 24.72 6.08 4.57
C GLY A 20 24.09 4.91 5.33
N ILE A 21 22.94 5.16 5.95
CA ILE A 21 22.27 4.21 6.86
C ILE A 21 21.66 2.99 6.13
N HIS A 22 21.52 3.06 4.81
CA HIS A 22 20.86 2.03 4.01
C HIS A 22 21.87 1.27 3.16
N ALA A 23 22.42 0.20 3.72
CA ALA A 23 23.50 -0.60 3.11
C ALA A 23 23.18 -1.26 1.74
N TYR A 24 21.93 -1.23 1.27
CA TYR A 24 21.51 -1.82 0.00
C TYR A 24 20.89 -0.80 -0.96
N GLN A 25 20.89 0.48 -0.60
CA GLN A 25 20.28 1.53 -1.42
C GLN A 25 21.16 1.82 -2.64
N TYR A 26 20.53 1.95 -3.82
CA TYR A 26 21.21 2.33 -5.04
C TYR A 26 21.61 3.83 -5.03
N VAL A 27 20.67 4.72 -5.31
CA VAL A 27 20.85 6.18 -5.13
C VAL A 27 19.58 6.78 -4.52
N PRO A 28 19.66 7.95 -3.87
CA PRO A 28 18.48 8.67 -3.38
C PRO A 28 17.50 9.08 -4.50
N ASN A 29 18.00 9.37 -5.69
CA ASN A 29 17.19 9.79 -6.83
C ASN A 29 17.62 9.11 -8.17
N PRO A 30 17.07 7.95 -8.52
CA PRO A 30 17.51 7.18 -9.69
C PRO A 30 17.10 7.77 -11.05
N THR A 31 16.29 8.84 -11.08
CA THR A 31 15.92 9.51 -12.34
C THR A 31 16.87 10.63 -12.73
N GLY A 32 17.75 11.07 -11.81
CA GLY A 32 18.77 12.07 -12.10
C GLY A 32 20.17 11.69 -11.66
N TRP A 33 20.33 10.65 -10.84
CA TRP A 33 21.60 10.24 -10.27
C TRP A 33 21.90 8.79 -10.70
N VAL A 34 23.17 8.53 -10.99
CA VAL A 34 23.69 7.21 -11.33
C VAL A 34 24.87 6.98 -10.39
N ASP A 35 24.98 5.78 -9.80
CA ASP A 35 26.19 5.36 -9.09
C ASP A 35 26.98 4.42 -10.01
N PRO A 36 28.00 4.93 -10.73
CA PRO A 36 28.72 4.15 -11.73
C PRO A 36 29.66 3.11 -11.10
N LEU A 37 30.05 3.30 -9.84
CA LEU A 37 31.04 2.45 -9.16
C LEU A 37 30.40 1.51 -8.14
N GLY A 38 29.15 1.76 -7.72
CA GLY A 38 28.51 1.00 -6.65
C GLY A 38 29.17 1.25 -5.29
N LEU A 39 29.80 2.42 -5.15
CA LEU A 39 30.57 2.86 -4.01
C LEU A 39 30.11 4.26 -3.71
N SER A 40 29.07 4.39 -2.90
CA SER A 40 28.49 5.68 -2.61
C SER A 40 29.51 6.57 -1.88
N SER A 41 30.11 7.53 -2.60
CA SER A 41 30.97 8.59 -2.08
C SER A 41 30.09 9.76 -1.60
N CYS A 42 30.25 10.38 -0.43
CA CYS A 42 31.50 10.86 0.16
C CYS A 42 31.42 10.97 1.70
N PRO A 43 32.41 10.47 2.45
CA PRO A 43 32.68 10.85 3.83
C PRO A 43 33.89 11.79 3.89
N SER A 44 33.72 13.09 4.10
CA SER A 44 34.81 14.00 4.50
C SER A 44 34.23 15.23 5.20
N GLU A 45 34.89 15.67 6.27
CA GLU A 45 34.49 16.83 7.11
C GLU A 45 34.46 18.18 6.36
N ASP A 46 34.96 18.22 5.12
CA ASP A 46 34.78 19.34 4.21
C ASP A 46 33.69 18.97 3.18
N GLY A 47 32.47 19.49 3.40
CA GLY A 47 31.27 19.13 2.65
C GLY A 47 31.45 19.05 1.13
N CYS A 48 30.65 18.17 0.50
CA CYS A 48 30.65 17.86 -0.93
C CYS A 48 30.81 19.11 -1.81
N LYS A 49 32.04 19.42 -2.21
CA LYS A 49 32.28 20.33 -3.32
C LYS A 49 31.88 19.58 -4.57
N GLN A 50 30.81 20.05 -5.18
CA GLN A 50 30.41 19.66 -6.53
C GLN A 50 31.66 19.73 -7.39
N GLY A 51 32.18 18.57 -7.79
CA GLY A 51 33.15 18.51 -8.86
C GLY A 51 32.48 19.21 -10.01
N ALA A 52 32.95 20.41 -10.33
CA ALA A 52 32.53 21.14 -11.50
C ALA A 52 32.86 20.22 -12.68
N ILE A 53 31.84 19.47 -13.14
CA ILE A 53 31.78 19.07 -14.53
C ILE A 53 31.76 20.41 -15.24
N SER A 54 32.95 20.83 -15.68
CA SER A 54 33.11 21.91 -16.61
C SER A 54 32.16 21.59 -17.75
N GLN A 55 31.01 22.26 -17.76
CA GLN A 55 30.17 22.30 -18.92
C GLN A 55 31.04 22.97 -19.98
N ARG A 56 31.77 22.15 -20.76
CA ARG A 56 32.07 22.56 -22.11
C ARG A 56 30.71 22.79 -22.71
N SER A 57 30.40 24.06 -22.92
CA SER A 57 29.31 24.52 -23.75
C SER A 57 29.49 23.87 -25.12
N SER A 58 28.98 22.65 -25.30
CA SER A 58 28.61 22.20 -26.62
C SER A 58 27.55 23.19 -27.07
N SER A 59 27.85 23.92 -28.14
CA SER A 59 26.85 24.72 -28.85
C SER A 59 25.62 23.84 -29.08
N SER A 60 24.57 24.07 -28.30
CA SER A 60 23.30 23.39 -28.50
C SER A 60 22.78 23.84 -29.87
N VAL A 61 22.81 22.93 -30.85
CA VAL A 61 22.02 23.09 -32.05
C VAL A 61 20.56 23.16 -31.60
N ASN A 62 19.91 24.30 -31.84
CA ASN A 62 18.48 24.45 -31.62
C ASN A 62 17.78 23.80 -32.80
N ASP A 63 17.37 22.54 -32.66
CA ASP A 63 16.65 21.80 -33.71
C ASP A 63 15.19 22.28 -33.90
N GLY A 64 14.80 23.42 -33.31
CA GLY A 64 13.45 23.98 -33.44
C GLY A 64 12.36 23.12 -32.78
N GLU A 65 12.73 22.10 -32.01
CA GLU A 65 11.77 21.26 -31.30
C GLU A 65 11.06 22.07 -30.20
N PRO A 66 9.71 21.99 -30.12
CA PRO A 66 8.97 22.65 -29.06
C PRO A 66 9.35 22.03 -27.71
N ALA A 67 9.53 22.88 -26.69
CA ALA A 67 9.78 22.42 -25.33
C ALA A 67 8.66 21.47 -24.88
N LEU A 68 9.03 20.27 -24.41
CA LEU A 68 8.08 19.31 -23.88
C LEU A 68 7.23 19.96 -22.76
N PRO A 69 5.91 19.73 -22.74
CA PRO A 69 5.05 20.32 -21.72
C PRO A 69 5.47 19.83 -20.33
N GLN A 70 5.97 20.75 -19.49
CA GLN A 70 6.38 20.43 -18.13
C GLN A 70 5.18 20.46 -17.19
N LEU A 71 4.89 19.32 -16.56
CA LEU A 71 3.86 19.26 -15.52
C LEU A 71 4.24 20.14 -14.33
N THR A 72 3.24 20.87 -13.79
CA THR A 72 3.39 21.57 -12.51
C THR A 72 3.65 20.56 -11.39
N ARG A 73 4.28 21.00 -10.29
CA ARG A 73 4.52 20.13 -9.12
C ARG A 73 3.25 19.42 -8.64
N THR A 74 2.13 20.13 -8.59
CA THR A 74 0.83 19.58 -8.19
C THR A 74 0.35 18.49 -9.13
N LYS A 75 0.42 18.71 -10.45
CA LYS A 75 0.04 17.69 -11.44
C LYS A 75 0.95 16.47 -11.37
N ARG A 76 2.25 16.68 -11.17
CA ARG A 76 3.22 15.59 -10.98
C ARG A 76 2.90 14.77 -9.74
N GLN A 77 2.61 15.43 -8.62
CA GLN A 77 2.26 14.76 -7.36
C GLN A 77 0.98 13.94 -7.50
N ALA A 78 -0.08 14.51 -8.08
CA ALA A 78 -1.33 13.79 -8.32
C ALA A 78 -1.11 12.53 -9.19
N ARG A 79 -0.28 12.63 -10.23
CA ARG A 79 0.07 11.48 -11.08
C ARG A 79 0.86 10.41 -10.32
N ILE A 80 1.77 10.82 -9.43
CA ILE A 80 2.51 9.89 -8.56
C ILE A 80 1.54 9.18 -7.62
N ASP A 81 0.60 9.90 -7.01
CA ASP A 81 -0.37 9.32 -6.08
C ASP A 81 -1.34 8.37 -6.79
N GLU A 82 -1.84 8.73 -7.97
CA GLU A 82 -2.66 7.86 -8.82
C GLU A 82 -1.93 6.56 -9.20
N LEU A 83 -0.67 6.69 -9.63
CA LEU A 83 0.17 5.54 -9.98
C LEU A 83 0.48 4.67 -8.75
N ALA A 84 0.67 5.29 -7.59
CA ALA A 84 0.89 4.60 -6.34
C ALA A 84 -0.34 3.78 -5.94
N GLU A 85 -1.54 4.37 -5.94
CA GLU A 85 -2.80 3.65 -5.65
C GLU A 85 -2.99 2.47 -6.62
N SER A 86 -2.83 2.70 -7.93
CA SER A 86 -2.97 1.65 -8.95
C SER A 86 -1.98 0.49 -8.75
N ASN A 87 -0.72 0.81 -8.42
CA ASN A 87 0.29 -0.21 -8.13
C ASN A 87 -0.02 -1.00 -6.86
N ILE A 88 -0.53 -0.34 -5.81
CA ILE A 88 -0.90 -1.01 -4.57
C ILE A 88 -2.15 -1.87 -4.77
N HIS A 89 -3.15 -1.41 -5.53
CA HIS A 89 -4.30 -2.22 -5.90
C HIS A 89 -3.88 -3.53 -6.58
N ARG A 90 -2.98 -3.45 -7.58
CA ARG A 90 -2.43 -4.65 -8.24
C ARG A 90 -1.76 -5.60 -7.24
N ARG A 91 -0.91 -5.08 -6.34
CA ARG A 91 -0.24 -5.90 -5.31
C ARG A 91 -1.22 -6.56 -4.35
N LEU A 92 -2.25 -5.84 -3.91
CA LEU A 92 -3.29 -6.38 -3.05
C LEU A 92 -4.07 -7.49 -3.77
N SER A 93 -4.37 -7.31 -5.05
CA SER A 93 -5.08 -8.30 -5.86
C SER A 93 -4.24 -9.58 -6.06
N GLU A 94 -2.95 -9.43 -6.39
CA GLU A 94 -2.00 -10.54 -6.48
C GLU A 94 -1.87 -11.28 -5.14
N LEU A 95 -1.77 -10.53 -4.03
CA LEU A 95 -1.66 -11.09 -2.69
C LEU A 95 -2.92 -11.87 -2.30
N GLU A 96 -4.11 -11.28 -2.51
CA GLU A 96 -5.39 -11.92 -2.20
C GLU A 96 -5.58 -13.21 -2.99
N THR A 97 -5.31 -13.17 -4.29
CA THR A 97 -5.41 -14.33 -5.19
C THR A 97 -4.46 -15.46 -4.75
N SER A 98 -3.30 -15.12 -4.19
CA SER A 98 -2.32 -16.11 -3.72
C SER A 98 -2.71 -16.82 -2.40
N ILE A 99 -3.77 -16.37 -1.72
CA ILE A 99 -4.16 -16.86 -0.39
C ILE A 99 -5.59 -17.42 -0.46
N PRO A 100 -5.77 -18.75 -0.41
CA PRO A 100 -7.09 -19.36 -0.44
C PRO A 100 -8.01 -18.84 0.67
N GLY A 101 -9.18 -18.33 0.28
CA GLY A 101 -10.20 -17.80 1.19
C GLY A 101 -9.95 -16.36 1.68
N ALA A 102 -8.88 -15.70 1.21
CA ALA A 102 -8.69 -14.29 1.49
C ALA A 102 -9.73 -13.42 0.75
N HIS A 103 -10.16 -12.34 1.41
CA HIS A 103 -11.19 -11.44 0.90
C HIS A 103 -11.07 -10.02 1.50
N PHE A 104 -9.84 -9.60 1.83
CA PHE A 104 -9.57 -8.25 2.29
C PHE A 104 -9.80 -7.21 1.20
N LEU A 105 -9.35 -7.43 -0.04
CA LEU A 105 -9.53 -6.50 -1.14
C LEU A 105 -10.95 -6.65 -1.72
N GLU A 106 -11.39 -7.87 -2.02
CA GLU A 106 -12.71 -8.15 -2.58
C GLU A 106 -13.86 -7.52 -1.78
N LYS A 107 -13.84 -7.61 -0.44
CA LYS A 107 -14.97 -7.15 0.39
C LYS A 107 -14.76 -5.80 1.05
N HIS A 108 -13.51 -5.35 1.20
CA HIS A 108 -13.17 -4.16 1.99
C HIS A 108 -12.26 -3.18 1.26
N GLY A 109 -11.84 -3.47 0.03
CA GLY A 109 -10.93 -2.64 -0.74
C GLY A 109 -11.53 -1.30 -1.16
N ALA A 110 -10.65 -0.35 -1.44
CA ALA A 110 -11.02 1.01 -1.84
C ALA A 110 -11.66 1.12 -3.23
N GLN A 111 -11.66 0.03 -3.99
CA GLN A 111 -12.40 -0.09 -5.25
C GLN A 111 -13.89 -0.44 -5.04
N THR A 112 -14.29 -0.81 -3.82
CA THR A 112 -15.70 -0.91 -3.45
C THR A 112 -16.28 0.49 -3.17
N SER A 113 -17.59 0.59 -2.90
CA SER A 113 -18.24 1.88 -2.63
C SER A 113 -19.09 1.85 -1.37
N LEU A 114 -19.39 3.02 -0.81
CA LEU A 114 -20.27 3.15 0.35
C LEU A 114 -21.65 2.52 0.08
N GLU A 115 -22.18 2.69 -1.13
CA GLU A 115 -23.44 2.09 -1.59
C GLU A 115 -23.33 0.56 -1.61
N SER A 116 -22.24 0.01 -2.15
CA SER A 116 -22.03 -1.45 -2.16
C SER A 116 -21.92 -2.03 -0.73
N GLN A 117 -21.37 -1.27 0.22
CA GLN A 117 -21.31 -1.68 1.62
C GLN A 117 -22.69 -1.61 2.29
N PHE A 118 -23.53 -0.65 1.91
CA PHE A 118 -24.94 -0.59 2.33
C PHE A 118 -25.75 -1.78 1.80
N GLU A 119 -25.56 -2.16 0.54
CA GLU A 119 -26.20 -3.37 -0.02
C GLU A 119 -25.69 -4.62 0.68
N ARG A 120 -24.39 -4.71 0.95
CA ARG A 120 -23.77 -5.84 1.65
C ARG A 120 -24.34 -6.04 3.04
N ILE A 121 -24.52 -4.96 3.81
CA ILE A 121 -25.01 -5.06 5.19
C ILE A 121 -26.49 -5.44 5.28
N THR A 122 -27.27 -5.10 4.25
CA THR A 122 -28.71 -5.36 4.19
C THR A 122 -29.04 -6.71 3.57
N THR A 123 -28.33 -7.08 2.50
CA THR A 123 -28.68 -8.24 1.65
C THR A 123 -27.66 -9.36 1.67
N ALA A 124 -26.51 -9.18 2.34
CA ALA A 124 -25.36 -10.09 2.24
C ALA A 124 -24.72 -10.16 0.84
N ARG A 125 -25.05 -9.22 -0.06
CA ARG A 125 -24.44 -9.14 -1.38
C ARG A 125 -22.96 -8.75 -1.28
N ASN A 126 -22.09 -9.53 -1.90
CA ASN A 126 -20.68 -9.22 -2.02
C ASN A 126 -20.48 -7.94 -2.87
N PRO A 127 -19.70 -6.96 -2.41
CA PRO A 127 -19.58 -5.67 -3.07
C PRO A 127 -18.78 -5.73 -4.38
N THR A 128 -17.98 -6.78 -4.60
CA THR A 128 -17.21 -6.98 -5.82
C THR A 128 -17.86 -8.01 -6.75
N THR A 129 -18.24 -9.19 -6.22
CA THR A 129 -18.77 -10.28 -7.05
C THR A 129 -20.28 -10.18 -7.30
N GLY A 130 -21.00 -9.42 -6.48
CA GLY A 130 -22.46 -9.31 -6.54
C GLY A 130 -23.21 -10.56 -6.05
N GLU A 131 -22.51 -11.59 -5.59
CA GLU A 131 -23.13 -12.83 -5.07
C GLU A 131 -23.69 -12.63 -3.66
N ILE A 132 -24.83 -13.27 -3.35
CA ILE A 132 -25.42 -13.23 -2.00
C ILE A 132 -24.77 -14.31 -1.15
N GLU A 133 -24.04 -13.90 -0.11
CA GLU A 133 -23.46 -14.83 0.85
C GLU A 133 -24.52 -15.45 1.75
N THR A 134 -24.51 -16.77 1.88
CA THR A 134 -25.47 -17.52 2.69
C THR A 134 -24.79 -18.31 3.81
N PHE A 135 -25.56 -18.81 4.77
CA PHE A 135 -25.04 -19.76 5.75
C PHE A 135 -24.83 -21.12 5.07
N ASP A 136 -23.63 -21.70 5.23
CA ASP A 136 -23.30 -22.99 4.60
C ASP A 136 -23.94 -24.19 5.34
N ARG A 137 -24.22 -24.05 6.64
CA ARG A 137 -24.64 -25.16 7.52
C ARG A 137 -25.62 -24.70 8.60
N GLY A 138 -26.27 -25.68 9.22
CA GLY A 138 -27.19 -25.49 10.35
C GLY A 138 -28.62 -25.14 9.92
N ARG A 139 -29.47 -24.74 10.88
CA ARG A 139 -30.90 -24.47 10.64
C ARG A 139 -31.18 -23.31 9.67
N ARG A 140 -30.18 -22.45 9.46
CA ARG A 140 -30.26 -21.27 8.59
C ARG A 140 -29.58 -21.49 7.24
N ALA A 141 -29.16 -22.72 6.93
CA ALA A 141 -28.44 -23.02 5.70
C ALA A 141 -29.20 -22.50 4.47
N GLY A 142 -28.50 -21.85 3.54
CA GLY A 142 -29.09 -21.24 2.34
C GLY A 142 -29.76 -19.87 2.56
N THR A 143 -29.90 -19.38 3.80
CA THR A 143 -30.40 -18.02 4.05
C THR A 143 -29.27 -16.98 3.99
N PRO A 144 -29.55 -15.72 3.59
CA PRO A 144 -28.53 -14.66 3.56
C PRO A 144 -27.83 -14.44 4.91
N ARG A 145 -26.52 -14.19 4.85
CA ARG A 145 -25.63 -13.97 6.00
C ARG A 145 -25.00 -12.58 5.92
N PRO A 146 -25.76 -11.50 6.19
CA PRO A 146 -25.18 -10.15 6.19
C PRO A 146 -24.12 -10.04 7.30
N PRO A 147 -23.09 -9.19 7.17
CA PRO A 147 -22.09 -8.94 8.21
C PRO A 147 -22.61 -7.98 9.29
N SER A 148 -21.98 -7.94 10.48
CA SER A 148 -22.37 -7.03 11.58
C SER A 148 -21.98 -5.58 11.32
N ALA A 149 -21.00 -5.38 10.46
CA ALA A 149 -20.61 -4.11 9.89
C ALA A 149 -20.13 -4.34 8.45
N ALA A 150 -20.34 -3.35 7.60
CA ALA A 150 -19.86 -3.34 6.23
C ALA A 150 -19.06 -2.05 6.01
N THR A 151 -17.74 -2.19 5.93
CA THR A 151 -16.81 -1.07 5.84
C THR A 151 -15.80 -1.32 4.73
N HIS A 152 -15.29 -0.23 4.16
CA HIS A 152 -14.25 -0.24 3.13
C HIS A 152 -13.17 0.79 3.41
N PHE A 153 -11.96 0.52 2.90
CA PHE A 153 -10.87 1.47 2.95
C PHE A 153 -11.08 2.60 1.94
N LEU A 154 -10.61 3.81 2.25
CA LEU A 154 -10.63 4.95 1.30
C LEU A 154 -9.43 4.96 0.35
N SER A 155 -8.40 4.14 0.62
CA SER A 155 -7.16 4.08 -0.15
C SER A 155 -6.58 2.66 -0.10
N HIS A 156 -6.10 2.16 -1.24
CA HIS A 156 -5.37 0.89 -1.32
C HIS A 156 -4.06 0.97 -0.55
N ARG A 157 -3.39 2.14 -0.54
CA ARG A 157 -2.17 2.37 0.27
C ARG A 157 -2.44 2.16 1.75
N ASP A 158 -3.55 2.67 2.28
CA ASP A 158 -3.88 2.52 3.70
C ASP A 158 -4.23 1.08 4.07
N GLN A 159 -4.95 0.39 3.19
CA GLN A 159 -5.23 -1.04 3.35
C GLN A 159 -3.95 -1.88 3.37
N PHE A 160 -3.06 -1.66 2.40
CA PHE A 160 -1.78 -2.36 2.31
C PHE A 160 -0.89 -2.06 3.53
N ASN A 161 -0.83 -0.81 3.97
CA ASN A 161 -0.10 -0.43 5.18
C ASN A 161 -0.64 -1.15 6.44
N ALA A 162 -1.95 -1.31 6.58
CA ALA A 162 -2.54 -2.05 7.69
C ALA A 162 -2.13 -3.53 7.66
N ILE A 163 -2.17 -4.16 6.47
CA ILE A 163 -1.77 -5.55 6.25
C ILE A 163 -0.29 -5.75 6.59
N GLU A 164 0.60 -4.92 6.06
CA GLU A 164 2.05 -5.02 6.31
C GLU A 164 2.38 -4.82 7.79
N ARG A 165 1.71 -3.88 8.47
CA ARG A 165 1.85 -3.68 9.92
C ARG A 165 1.40 -4.91 10.70
N ALA A 166 0.28 -5.54 10.32
CA ALA A 166 -0.20 -6.74 10.98
C ALA A 166 0.76 -7.92 10.80
N ILE A 167 1.31 -8.11 9.60
CA ILE A 167 2.32 -9.13 9.30
C ILE A 167 3.58 -8.87 10.14
N LEU A 168 4.03 -7.62 10.28
CA LEU A 168 5.17 -7.27 11.12
C LEU A 168 4.90 -7.59 12.60
N ILE A 169 3.74 -7.19 13.12
CA ILE A 169 3.33 -7.50 14.50
C ILE A 169 3.32 -9.02 14.73
N PHE A 170 2.81 -9.79 13.77
CA PHE A 170 2.81 -11.24 13.84
C PHE A 170 4.22 -11.83 13.87
N LYS A 171 5.13 -11.34 13.03
CA LYS A 171 6.53 -11.78 13.01
C LYS A 171 7.25 -11.49 14.33
N LEU A 172 6.95 -10.36 14.97
CA LEU A 172 7.61 -9.93 16.20
C LEU A 172 7.02 -10.56 17.47
N ASN A 173 5.69 -10.69 17.53
CA ASN A 173 4.97 -11.01 18.77
C ASN A 173 4.11 -12.29 18.66
N GLY A 174 4.14 -12.96 17.52
CA GLY A 174 3.22 -14.07 17.22
C GLY A 174 1.76 -13.61 17.09
N ARG A 175 0.85 -14.59 17.16
CA ARG A 175 -0.58 -14.42 16.80
C ARG A 175 -1.42 -13.60 17.80
N ALA A 176 -1.00 -13.52 19.06
CA ALA A 176 -1.85 -13.01 20.15
C ALA A 176 -2.25 -11.53 20.01
N GLN A 177 -1.43 -10.74 19.30
CA GLN A 177 -1.62 -9.29 19.16
C GLN A 177 -2.27 -8.88 17.83
N THR A 178 -2.32 -9.78 16.85
CA THR A 178 -2.68 -9.47 15.47
C THR A 178 -4.12 -8.98 15.26
N PRO A 179 -5.16 -9.54 15.91
CA PRO A 179 -6.54 -9.11 15.66
C PRO A 179 -6.94 -7.84 16.43
N ARG A 180 -5.99 -7.17 17.11
CA ARG A 180 -6.28 -5.92 17.83
C ARG A 180 -6.43 -4.77 16.83
N PRO A 181 -7.45 -3.91 16.97
CA PRO A 181 -7.55 -2.71 16.14
C PRO A 181 -6.29 -1.85 16.24
N MET A 182 -5.69 -1.53 15.10
CA MET A 182 -4.54 -0.63 15.01
C MET A 182 -4.98 0.76 14.58
N ASP A 183 -4.53 1.76 15.31
CA ASP A 183 -4.80 3.16 15.00
C ASP A 183 -3.92 3.66 13.85
N MET A 184 -4.56 4.14 12.79
CA MET A 184 -3.90 4.64 11.59
C MET A 184 -3.67 6.16 11.62
N LYS A 185 -4.06 6.84 12.71
CA LYS A 185 -3.85 8.28 12.97
C LYS A 185 -4.54 9.23 12.00
N LYS A 186 -5.39 8.70 11.13
CA LYS A 186 -6.22 9.44 10.18
C LYS A 186 -7.45 8.61 9.85
N VAL A 187 -8.43 9.24 9.22
CA VAL A 187 -9.55 8.51 8.62
C VAL A 187 -9.02 7.66 7.47
N ILE A 188 -9.30 6.36 7.53
CA ILE A 188 -8.85 5.36 6.55
C ILE A 188 -9.98 4.60 5.88
N GLY A 189 -11.21 4.73 6.38
CA GLY A 189 -12.37 4.00 5.89
C GLY A 189 -13.68 4.65 6.29
N GLU A 190 -14.74 4.12 5.70
CA GLU A 190 -16.12 4.43 6.06
C GLU A 190 -17.01 3.19 5.89
N GLY A 191 -18.25 3.29 6.40
CA GLY A 191 -19.25 2.24 6.20
C GLY A 191 -20.38 2.30 7.21
N TYR A 192 -21.06 1.16 7.40
CA TYR A 192 -22.26 1.04 8.22
C TYR A 192 -22.12 -0.04 9.29
N LYS A 193 -22.74 0.19 10.46
CA LYS A 193 -23.05 -0.86 11.45
C LYS A 193 -24.43 -1.44 11.17
N ARG A 194 -24.60 -2.75 11.36
CA ARG A 194 -25.90 -3.41 11.07
C ARG A 194 -26.95 -2.95 12.05
N ASP A 195 -26.56 -2.81 13.31
CA ASP A 195 -27.42 -2.28 14.36
C ASP A 195 -27.61 -0.78 14.11
N GLY A 196 -28.83 -0.38 13.74
CA GLY A 196 -29.19 1.01 13.46
C GLY A 196 -28.85 1.54 12.07
N LEU A 197 -28.13 0.78 11.23
CA LEU A 197 -27.65 1.25 9.91
C LEU A 197 -26.90 2.58 9.99
N GLU A 198 -26.15 2.78 11.08
CA GLU A 198 -25.43 4.02 11.33
C GLU A 198 -24.20 4.13 10.44
N TYR A 199 -24.12 5.22 9.68
CA TYR A 199 -22.92 5.61 8.95
C TYR A 199 -21.82 6.05 9.92
N GLY A 200 -20.58 5.70 9.62
CA GLY A 200 -19.44 6.33 10.27
C GLY A 200 -18.13 6.17 9.51
N LYS A 201 -17.19 7.03 9.88
CA LYS A 201 -15.80 7.02 9.42
C LYS A 201 -14.93 6.33 10.46
N GLN A 202 -13.94 5.56 9.99
CA GLN A 202 -13.06 4.78 10.85
C GLN A 202 -11.62 5.29 10.78
N THR A 203 -10.96 5.28 11.93
CA THR A 203 -9.53 5.60 12.08
C THR A 203 -8.67 4.37 12.35
N LYS A 204 -9.31 3.22 12.63
CA LYS A 204 -8.65 1.97 12.98
C LYS A 204 -8.85 0.91 11.91
N ALA A 205 -7.88 0.03 11.78
CA ALA A 205 -7.95 -1.17 10.96
C ALA A 205 -7.81 -2.43 11.82
N VAL A 206 -8.48 -3.50 11.42
CA VAL A 206 -8.29 -4.85 11.97
C VAL A 206 -7.87 -5.76 10.84
N VAL A 207 -6.87 -6.60 11.09
CA VAL A 207 -6.37 -7.58 10.13
C VAL A 207 -6.36 -8.95 10.78
N HIS A 208 -6.99 -9.92 10.14
CA HIS A 208 -6.96 -11.31 10.57
C HIS A 208 -5.97 -12.09 9.72
N LEU A 209 -4.99 -12.70 10.37
CA LEU A 209 -4.00 -13.56 9.72
C LEU A 209 -4.30 -15.05 9.97
N ASP A 210 -3.95 -15.90 9.02
CA ASP A 210 -3.96 -17.35 9.16
C ASP A 210 -2.83 -17.84 10.09
N ARG A 211 -2.72 -19.16 10.28
CA ARG A 211 -1.71 -19.76 11.18
C ARG A 211 -0.26 -19.49 10.73
N ASN A 212 -0.05 -19.19 9.46
CA ASN A 212 1.24 -18.92 8.85
C ASN A 212 1.54 -17.41 8.76
N GLY A 213 0.64 -16.55 9.25
CA GLY A 213 0.80 -15.09 9.18
C GLY A 213 0.35 -14.48 7.85
N LYS A 214 -0.40 -15.22 7.01
CA LYS A 214 -0.95 -14.70 5.75
C LYS A 214 -2.28 -13.97 6.00
N PRO A 215 -2.52 -12.79 5.39
CA PRO A 215 -3.75 -12.04 5.60
C PRO A 215 -4.96 -12.72 4.95
N ILE A 216 -5.99 -12.99 5.75
CA ILE A 216 -7.26 -13.55 5.29
C ILE A 216 -8.29 -12.44 5.08
N THR A 217 -8.37 -11.49 6.00
CA THR A 217 -9.25 -10.33 5.84
C THR A 217 -8.66 -9.12 6.55
N ALA A 218 -8.97 -7.93 6.04
CA ALA A 218 -8.57 -6.65 6.60
C ALA A 218 -9.73 -5.68 6.35
N TYR A 219 -10.18 -5.01 7.39
CA TYR A 219 -11.30 -4.08 7.33
C TYR A 219 -11.10 -2.93 8.31
N THR A 220 -11.80 -1.83 8.09
CA THR A 220 -11.77 -0.69 9.00
C THR A 220 -12.79 -0.88 10.12
N GLU A 221 -12.41 -0.51 11.34
CA GLU A 221 -13.16 -0.79 12.57
C GLU A 221 -13.68 0.51 13.18
N PHE A 222 -14.93 0.49 13.65
CA PHE A 222 -15.51 1.65 14.31
C PHE A 222 -14.83 1.91 15.65
N ASP A 223 -14.66 3.18 15.98
CA ASP A 223 -14.28 3.56 17.33
C ASP A 223 -15.39 3.13 18.30
N ARG A 224 -15.01 2.47 19.38
CA ARG A 224 -15.89 2.05 20.48
C ARG A 224 -16.06 3.19 21.46
#